data_AF-A0A7R7GCP8-F1
#
_entry.id   AF-A0A7R7GCP8-F1
#
_cell.length_a   1.000
_cell.length_b   1.000
_cell.length_c   1.000
_cell.angle_alpha   90.00
_cell.angle_beta   90.00
_cell.angle_gamma   90.00
#
_symmetry.space_group_name_H-M   'P 1'
#
loop_
_entity.id
_entity.type
_entity.pdbx_description
1 polymer ?
#
loop_
_entity_poly.entity_id
_entity_poly.type
_entity_poly.pdbx_seq_one_letter_code
_entity_poly.pdbx_strand_id
1 'polypeptide(L)'
;MQFLNHEKQEEIKNMFTDKRSGIQRLYLTGKRRGRRFVSKRSISGVRFWRSLTFAQRCYLVATGMGLLGMYFNVQSAAFDVVMYAFALAGIVNEIWPRFMIVWHSLPGKAVILFVYAIIANFALASASGMVNDIAGVSASALPYSHNFALILTMPTWFFITSIMALLLLILLTPLYMMVLLVLKPFGVKRIWHPPEYRFVLTTTFIRFIWTVLLLVEFSLLSAQAGLMWEDEEQVASEMASVQFAGDALVKKIAEQQKAQKADGDVLSDEGAELPGLTVKLGDETGDEASNAENNVALDDATKTINDINNANADIEEEFEQAWKDAKVRSKAFKKMQQRALADFIYVFEADSRSRCAHSQDSRVIELNDYEFLEITRDKSEENEIGYLYQVKACKSAAIGL
;
A
#
# COMPACT_ATOMS: atom_id res chain seq x y z
N MET A 1 35.16 -26.26 84.06
CA MET A 1 34.24 -26.26 82.89
C MET A 1 34.73 -25.29 81.81
N GLN A 2 35.83 -25.57 81.09
CA GLN A 2 36.26 -24.70 79.98
C GLN A 2 37.01 -25.41 78.83
N PHE A 3 37.36 -26.69 78.94
CA PHE A 3 38.15 -27.39 77.91
C PHE A 3 37.34 -28.18 76.87
N LEU A 4 36.02 -28.35 77.04
CA LEU A 4 35.16 -29.10 76.09
C LEU A 4 34.56 -28.27 74.95
N ASN A 5 34.84 -26.96 74.91
CA ASN A 5 34.19 -26.03 73.98
C ASN A 5 35.05 -25.66 72.76
N HIS A 6 36.35 -25.93 72.78
CA HIS A 6 37.26 -25.52 71.70
C HIS A 6 37.24 -26.52 70.52
N GLU A 7 37.17 -27.81 70.81
CA GLU A 7 37.19 -28.88 69.80
C GLU A 7 35.92 -28.90 68.95
N LYS A 8 34.74 -28.70 69.57
CA LYS A 8 33.47 -28.57 68.82
C LYS A 8 33.41 -27.32 67.94
N GLN A 9 34.06 -26.24 68.33
CA GLN A 9 34.10 -25.01 67.53
C GLN A 9 34.99 -25.16 66.29
N GLU A 10 36.10 -25.92 66.41
CA GLU A 10 36.95 -26.23 65.25
C GLU A 10 36.28 -27.19 64.26
N GLU A 11 35.57 -28.21 64.74
CA GLU A 11 34.81 -29.12 63.85
C GLU A 11 33.71 -28.37 63.07
N ILE A 12 32.97 -27.48 63.74
CA ILE A 12 31.93 -26.68 63.08
C ILE A 12 32.56 -25.75 62.04
N LYS A 13 33.69 -25.11 62.37
CA LYS A 13 34.39 -24.20 61.45
C LYS A 13 34.94 -24.95 60.22
N ASN A 14 35.47 -26.16 60.41
CA ASN A 14 35.95 -27.02 59.32
C ASN A 14 34.82 -27.58 58.45
N MET A 15 33.65 -27.87 59.04
CA MET A 15 32.48 -28.31 58.29
C MET A 15 31.87 -27.18 57.44
N PHE A 16 31.87 -25.94 57.93
CA PHE A 16 31.40 -24.78 57.16
C PHE A 16 32.35 -24.37 56.03
N THR A 17 33.67 -24.48 56.22
CA THR A 17 34.65 -24.18 55.15
C THR A 17 34.60 -25.21 54.03
N ASP A 18 34.43 -26.49 54.35
CA ASP A 18 34.31 -27.55 53.33
C ASP A 18 33.02 -27.41 52.50
N LYS A 19 31.88 -27.16 53.17
CA LYS A 19 30.58 -26.97 52.49
C LYS A 19 30.57 -25.73 51.59
N ARG A 20 31.23 -24.63 52.01
CA ARG A 20 31.40 -23.42 51.20
C ARG A 20 32.28 -23.69 49.96
N SER A 21 33.31 -24.52 50.10
CA SER A 21 34.18 -24.92 48.99
C SER A 21 33.45 -25.81 47.96
N GLY A 22 32.56 -26.71 48.42
CA GLY A 22 31.73 -27.56 47.57
C GLY A 22 30.70 -26.76 46.75
N ILE A 23 30.03 -25.79 47.38
CA ILE A 23 29.06 -24.90 46.71
C ILE A 23 29.77 -24.00 45.68
N GLN A 24 30.97 -23.50 45.99
CA GLN A 24 31.78 -22.74 45.02
C GLN A 24 32.18 -23.59 43.81
N ARG A 25 32.56 -24.86 44.01
CA ARG A 25 32.87 -25.78 42.90
C ARG A 25 31.65 -26.08 42.04
N LEU A 26 30.47 -26.28 42.64
CA LEU A 26 29.21 -26.49 41.91
C LEU A 26 28.80 -25.24 41.12
N TYR A 27 28.90 -24.04 41.70
CA TYR A 27 28.62 -22.79 41.02
C TYR A 27 29.59 -22.51 39.86
N LEU A 28 30.88 -22.76 40.06
CA LEU A 28 31.90 -22.59 39.01
C LEU A 28 31.75 -23.64 37.88
N THR A 29 31.32 -24.86 38.21
CA THR A 29 31.10 -25.92 37.21
C THR A 29 29.82 -25.67 36.40
N GLY A 30 28.74 -25.20 37.04
CA GLY A 30 27.52 -24.74 36.36
C GLY A 30 27.78 -23.53 35.45
N LYS A 31 28.55 -22.54 35.92
CA LYS A 31 28.95 -21.35 35.14
C LYS A 31 29.79 -21.70 33.91
N ARG A 32 30.68 -22.70 34.01
CA ARG A 32 31.50 -23.19 32.87
C ARG A 32 30.66 -23.97 31.84
N ARG A 33 29.68 -24.77 32.27
CA ARG A 33 28.75 -25.47 31.35
C ARG A 33 27.84 -24.49 30.62
N GLY A 34 27.27 -23.51 31.33
CA GLY A 34 26.45 -22.45 30.73
C GLY A 34 27.22 -21.62 29.70
N ARG A 35 28.46 -21.20 30.01
CA ARG A 35 29.32 -20.46 29.06
C ARG A 35 29.66 -21.27 27.80
N ARG A 36 29.95 -22.58 27.91
CA ARG A 36 30.26 -23.41 26.72
C ARG A 36 29.05 -23.62 25.82
N PHE A 37 27.86 -23.72 26.39
CA PHE A 37 26.63 -23.90 25.62
C PHE A 37 26.21 -22.62 24.89
N VAL A 38 26.26 -21.47 25.58
CA VAL A 38 25.99 -20.15 24.99
C VAL A 38 27.07 -19.79 23.96
N SER A 39 28.34 -20.09 24.23
CA SER A 39 29.45 -19.85 23.29
C SER A 39 29.35 -20.68 22.00
N LYS A 40 29.07 -21.99 22.07
CA LYS A 40 28.96 -22.81 20.85
C LYS A 40 27.77 -22.42 19.97
N ARG A 41 26.60 -22.11 20.56
CA ARG A 41 25.42 -21.64 19.80
C ARG A 41 25.63 -20.23 19.24
N SER A 42 26.23 -19.30 19.99
CA SER A 42 26.50 -17.94 19.49
C SER A 42 27.55 -17.93 18.37
N ILE A 43 28.56 -18.79 18.42
CA ILE A 43 29.57 -18.93 17.34
C ILE A 43 28.94 -19.47 16.05
N SER A 44 27.91 -20.33 16.14
CA SER A 44 27.16 -20.80 14.97
C SER A 44 26.24 -19.71 14.40
N GLY A 45 25.52 -18.97 15.27
CA GLY A 45 24.67 -17.85 14.87
C GLY A 45 25.45 -16.70 14.22
N VAL A 46 26.62 -16.34 14.76
CA VAL A 46 27.48 -15.28 14.19
C VAL A 46 28.09 -15.72 12.85
N ARG A 47 28.45 -16.99 12.69
CA ARG A 47 28.91 -17.52 11.38
C ARG A 47 27.78 -17.52 10.35
N PHE A 48 26.57 -17.90 10.73
CA PHE A 48 25.40 -17.82 9.87
C PHE A 48 25.11 -16.36 9.46
N TRP A 49 25.03 -15.44 10.42
CA TRP A 49 24.83 -14.01 10.17
C TRP A 49 25.88 -13.41 9.23
N ARG A 50 27.15 -13.73 9.44
CA ARG A 50 28.25 -13.28 8.57
C ARG A 50 28.19 -13.86 7.16
N SER A 51 27.60 -15.04 6.97
CA SER A 51 27.47 -15.67 5.66
C SER A 51 26.32 -15.13 4.80
N LEU A 52 25.37 -14.39 5.39
CA LEU A 52 24.26 -13.76 4.68
C LEU A 52 24.70 -12.44 4.03
N THR A 53 24.15 -12.14 2.85
CA THR A 53 24.34 -10.85 2.17
C THR A 53 23.70 -9.72 2.95
N PHE A 54 24.08 -8.47 2.68
CA PHE A 54 23.49 -7.31 3.35
C PHE A 54 21.96 -7.28 3.19
N ALA A 55 21.46 -7.46 1.96
CA ALA A 55 20.02 -7.50 1.68
C ALA A 55 19.31 -8.63 2.46
N GLN A 56 19.90 -9.83 2.53
CA GLN A 56 19.34 -10.94 3.32
C GLN A 56 19.27 -10.63 4.81
N ARG A 57 20.25 -9.90 5.37
CA ARG A 57 20.20 -9.46 6.76
C ARG A 57 19.05 -8.48 6.98
N CYS A 58 18.86 -7.53 6.08
CA CYS A 58 17.75 -6.58 6.15
C CYS A 58 16.39 -7.29 6.15
N TYR A 59 16.16 -8.26 5.26
CA TYR A 59 14.92 -9.04 5.26
C TYR A 59 14.76 -9.88 6.54
N LEU A 60 15.84 -10.48 7.05
CA LEU A 60 15.77 -11.25 8.31
C LEU A 60 15.47 -10.36 9.51
N VAL A 61 16.03 -9.15 9.58
CA VAL A 61 15.69 -8.18 10.63
C VAL A 61 14.23 -7.77 10.49
N ALA A 62 13.77 -7.41 9.29
CA ALA A 62 12.39 -7.00 9.05
C ALA A 62 11.41 -8.11 9.42
N THR A 63 11.63 -9.36 8.98
CA THR A 63 10.79 -10.51 9.35
C THR A 63 10.84 -10.79 10.85
N GLY A 64 12.01 -10.68 11.48
CA GLY A 64 12.15 -10.85 12.93
C GLY A 64 11.40 -9.77 13.71
N MET A 65 11.44 -8.52 13.25
CA MET A 65 10.68 -7.41 13.81
C MET A 65 9.17 -7.64 13.64
N GLY A 66 8.71 -8.01 12.44
CA GLY A 66 7.29 -8.29 12.22
C GLY A 66 6.73 -9.40 13.14
N LEU A 67 7.49 -10.49 13.32
CA LEU A 67 7.10 -11.57 14.24
C LEU A 67 7.08 -11.11 15.71
N LEU A 68 8.02 -10.26 16.12
CA LEU A 68 8.04 -9.67 17.46
C LEU A 68 6.87 -8.71 17.67
N GLY A 69 6.54 -7.90 16.66
CA GLY A 69 5.40 -6.99 16.67
C GLY A 69 4.08 -7.73 16.86
N MET A 70 3.88 -8.81 16.10
CA MET A 70 2.73 -9.70 16.23
C MET A 70 2.66 -10.37 17.61
N TYR A 71 3.79 -10.84 18.15
CA TYR A 71 3.81 -11.54 19.44
C TYR A 71 3.53 -10.62 20.64
N PHE A 72 4.06 -9.39 20.61
CA PHE A 72 3.90 -8.43 21.70
C PHE A 72 2.73 -7.46 21.49
N ASN A 73 1.99 -7.60 20.40
CA ASN A 73 0.87 -6.74 19.99
C ASN A 73 1.24 -5.24 20.06
N VAL A 74 2.39 -4.89 19.48
CA VAL A 74 2.94 -3.53 19.52
C VAL A 74 2.29 -2.69 18.42
N GLN A 75 1.32 -1.87 18.78
CA GLN A 75 0.59 -1.03 17.83
C GLN A 75 1.18 0.39 17.77
N SER A 76 2.44 0.51 17.33
CA SER A 76 3.14 1.80 17.25
C SER A 76 3.62 2.10 15.84
N ALA A 77 3.15 3.22 15.26
CA ALA A 77 3.53 3.63 13.90
C ALA A 77 5.05 3.76 13.71
N ALA A 78 5.79 4.17 14.74
CA ALA A 78 7.25 4.26 14.67
C ALA A 78 7.91 2.88 14.45
N PHE A 79 7.35 1.83 15.02
CA PHE A 79 7.85 0.47 14.84
C PHE A 79 7.61 -0.03 13.41
N ASP A 80 6.40 0.21 12.88
CA ASP A 80 6.03 -0.19 11.54
C ASP A 80 6.89 0.51 10.49
N VAL A 81 7.10 1.82 10.64
CA VAL A 81 7.98 2.61 9.76
C VAL A 81 9.40 2.05 9.76
N VAL A 82 9.96 1.73 10.93
CA VAL A 82 11.32 1.17 11.02
C VAL A 82 11.39 -0.21 10.37
N MET A 83 10.38 -1.05 10.57
CA MET A 83 10.28 -2.37 9.97
C MET A 83 10.26 -2.30 8.44
N TYR A 84 9.36 -1.49 7.87
CA TYR A 84 9.27 -1.28 6.43
C TYR A 84 10.51 -0.60 5.85
N ALA A 85 11.15 0.31 6.59
CA ALA A 85 12.40 0.94 6.18
C ALA A 85 13.55 -0.08 6.03
N PHE A 86 13.65 -1.07 6.92
CA PHE A 86 14.64 -2.14 6.76
C PHE A 86 14.36 -3.00 5.53
N ALA A 87 13.09 -3.34 5.27
CA ALA A 87 12.72 -4.09 4.07
C ALA A 87 13.04 -3.29 2.79
N LEU A 88 12.70 -1.99 2.76
CA LEU A 88 13.01 -1.08 1.66
C LEU A 88 14.52 -0.93 1.44
N ALA A 89 15.31 -0.79 2.50
CA ALA A 89 16.76 -0.69 2.40
C ALA A 89 17.40 -1.97 1.81
N GLY A 90 16.87 -3.15 2.17
CA GLY A 90 17.29 -4.43 1.60
C GLY A 90 17.02 -4.50 0.09
N ILE A 91 15.84 -4.04 -0.31
CA ILE A 91 15.42 -3.96 -1.71
C ILE A 91 16.29 -2.99 -2.51
N VAL A 92 16.45 -1.76 -2.03
CA VAL A 92 17.22 -0.70 -2.71
C VAL A 92 18.65 -1.16 -2.94
N ASN A 93 19.28 -1.77 -1.93
CA ASN A 93 20.63 -2.29 -2.04
C ASN A 93 20.76 -3.41 -3.10
N GLU A 94 19.72 -4.20 -3.34
CA GLU A 94 19.74 -5.24 -4.37
C GLU A 94 19.54 -4.68 -5.79
N ILE A 95 18.69 -3.66 -5.92
CA ILE A 95 18.35 -3.07 -7.22
C ILE A 95 19.40 -2.08 -7.67
N TRP A 96 20.00 -1.34 -6.74
CA TRP A 96 21.00 -0.32 -7.04
C TRP A 96 22.08 -0.78 -8.04
N PRO A 97 22.78 -1.92 -7.84
CA PRO A 97 23.78 -2.37 -8.81
C PRO A 97 23.18 -2.71 -10.18
N ARG A 98 21.96 -3.27 -10.24
CA ARG A 98 21.27 -3.58 -11.50
C ARG A 98 20.86 -2.32 -12.23
N PHE A 99 20.32 -1.36 -11.49
CA PHE A 99 20.00 -0.03 -11.99
C PHE A 99 21.24 0.65 -12.56
N MET A 100 22.39 0.59 -11.89
CA MET A 100 23.64 1.16 -12.39
C MET A 100 24.08 0.53 -13.71
N ILE A 101 23.92 -0.79 -13.89
CA ILE A 101 24.23 -1.45 -15.16
C ILE A 101 23.33 -0.91 -16.29
N VAL A 102 22.01 -0.79 -16.02
CA VAL A 102 21.05 -0.22 -16.98
C VAL A 102 21.36 1.24 -17.28
N TRP A 103 21.60 2.04 -16.24
CA TRP A 103 21.93 3.46 -16.35
C TRP A 103 23.24 3.72 -17.09
N HIS A 104 24.25 2.87 -16.96
CA HIS A 104 25.49 3.02 -17.74
C HIS A 104 25.34 2.57 -19.19
N SER A 105 24.33 1.76 -19.51
CA SER A 105 24.04 1.36 -20.89
C SER A 105 23.39 2.50 -21.69
N LEU A 106 23.81 2.68 -22.94
CA LEU A 106 23.18 3.63 -23.88
C LEU A 106 21.67 3.43 -24.04
N PRO A 107 21.15 2.20 -24.31
CA PRO A 107 19.72 2.01 -24.44
C PRO A 107 18.97 2.24 -23.12
N GLY A 108 19.55 1.87 -21.99
CA GLY A 108 18.93 2.07 -20.68
C GLY A 108 18.76 3.54 -20.32
N LYS A 109 19.75 4.40 -20.62
CA LYS A 109 19.60 5.86 -20.45
C LYS A 109 18.45 6.41 -21.28
N ALA A 110 18.37 6.02 -22.55
CA ALA A 110 17.31 6.49 -23.45
C ALA A 110 15.92 6.11 -22.93
N VAL A 111 15.75 4.85 -22.48
CA VAL A 111 14.48 4.37 -21.91
C VAL A 111 14.12 5.12 -20.62
N ILE A 112 15.08 5.30 -19.70
CA ILE A 112 14.83 6.02 -18.45
C ILE A 112 14.42 7.47 -18.73
N LEU A 113 15.15 8.18 -19.61
CA LEU A 113 14.81 9.55 -19.99
C LEU A 113 13.45 9.66 -20.67
N PHE A 114 13.09 8.69 -21.52
CA PHE A 114 11.77 8.63 -22.15
C PHE A 114 10.64 8.48 -21.12
N VAL A 115 10.80 7.58 -20.14
CA VAL A 115 9.83 7.41 -19.06
C VAL A 115 9.70 8.69 -18.22
N TYR A 116 10.82 9.34 -17.88
CA TYR A 116 10.78 10.62 -17.16
C TYR A 116 10.14 11.75 -17.97
N ALA A 117 10.28 11.76 -19.29
CA ALA A 117 9.57 12.72 -20.14
C ALA A 117 8.05 12.50 -20.10
N ILE A 118 7.60 11.24 -20.09
CA ILE A 118 6.16 10.91 -19.91
C ILE A 118 5.68 11.40 -18.53
N ILE A 119 6.42 11.11 -17.47
CA ILE A 119 6.06 11.53 -16.09
C ILE A 119 6.01 13.07 -16.00
N ALA A 120 6.95 13.78 -16.63
CA ALA A 120 6.95 15.23 -16.65
C ALA A 120 5.70 15.80 -17.35
N ASN A 121 5.28 15.21 -18.47
CA ASN A 121 4.03 15.60 -19.14
C ASN A 121 2.79 15.33 -18.28
N PHE A 122 2.79 14.23 -17.51
CA PHE A 122 1.70 13.95 -16.57
C PHE A 122 1.66 14.97 -15.43
N ALA A 123 2.81 15.33 -14.87
CA ALA A 123 2.91 16.38 -13.85
C ALA A 123 2.45 17.75 -14.39
N LEU A 124 2.77 18.07 -15.65
CA LEU A 124 2.28 19.26 -16.35
C LEU A 124 0.75 19.27 -16.47
N ALA A 125 0.16 18.16 -16.92
CA ALA A 125 -1.28 18.03 -17.03
C ALA A 125 -1.98 18.10 -15.66
N SER A 126 -1.43 17.44 -14.64
CA SER A 126 -1.95 17.46 -13.26
C SER A 126 -1.94 18.87 -12.66
N ALA A 127 -0.86 19.65 -12.85
CA ALA A 127 -0.80 21.03 -12.40
C ALA A 127 -1.80 21.94 -13.14
N SER A 128 -1.97 21.76 -14.45
CA SER A 128 -3.02 22.44 -15.23
C SER A 128 -4.42 22.12 -14.71
N GLY A 129 -4.70 20.84 -14.42
CA GLY A 129 -5.96 20.41 -13.81
C GLY A 129 -6.23 21.10 -12.48
N MET A 130 -5.23 21.14 -11.59
CA MET A 130 -5.37 21.80 -10.28
C MET A 130 -5.69 23.30 -10.40
N VAL A 131 -5.08 24.03 -11.35
CA VAL A 131 -5.38 25.46 -11.57
C VAL A 131 -6.79 25.63 -12.14
N ASN A 132 -7.18 24.79 -13.11
CA ASN A 132 -8.52 24.83 -13.72
C ASN A 132 -9.63 24.58 -12.68
N ASP A 133 -9.43 23.60 -11.79
CA ASP A 133 -10.40 23.23 -10.74
C ASP A 133 -10.67 24.39 -9.77
N ILE A 134 -9.66 25.22 -9.50
CA ILE A 134 -9.78 26.35 -8.56
C ILE A 134 -10.30 27.59 -9.27
N ALA A 135 -9.68 27.98 -10.38
CA ALA A 135 -9.97 29.25 -11.04
C ALA A 135 -11.25 29.18 -11.90
N GLY A 136 -11.70 27.98 -12.29
CA GLY A 136 -12.83 27.78 -13.19
C GLY A 136 -12.56 28.21 -14.64
N VAL A 137 -11.31 28.56 -14.95
CA VAL A 137 -10.85 29.02 -16.27
C VAL A 137 -9.56 28.29 -16.65
N SER A 138 -9.19 28.34 -17.93
CA SER A 138 -7.99 27.67 -18.43
C SER A 138 -6.71 28.17 -17.73
N ALA A 139 -5.89 27.24 -17.25
CA ALA A 139 -4.59 27.47 -16.65
C ALA A 139 -3.60 28.18 -17.59
N SER A 140 -3.86 28.15 -18.91
CA SER A 140 -3.08 28.91 -19.88
C SER A 140 -3.16 30.42 -19.67
N ALA A 141 -4.24 30.92 -19.06
CA ALA A 141 -4.40 32.33 -18.71
C ALA A 141 -3.68 32.71 -17.39
N LEU A 142 -3.20 31.72 -16.61
CA LEU A 142 -2.56 31.92 -15.31
C LEU A 142 -1.16 31.27 -15.28
N PRO A 143 -0.18 31.81 -16.02
CA PRO A 143 1.13 31.19 -16.19
C PRO A 143 1.94 31.10 -14.88
N TYR A 144 1.83 32.07 -13.96
CA TYR A 144 2.58 31.98 -12.70
C TYR A 144 1.98 30.93 -11.76
N SER A 145 0.66 30.87 -11.71
CA SER A 145 -0.11 29.91 -10.91
C SER A 145 0.07 28.48 -11.41
N HIS A 146 0.15 28.28 -12.72
CA HIS A 146 0.53 27.00 -13.32
C HIS A 146 1.92 26.53 -12.86
N ASN A 147 2.91 27.42 -12.92
CA ASN A 147 4.27 27.10 -12.46
C ASN A 147 4.34 26.84 -10.95
N PHE A 148 3.56 27.59 -10.16
CA PHE A 148 3.47 27.35 -8.72
C PHE A 148 2.82 25.99 -8.40
N ALA A 149 1.74 25.63 -9.10
CA ALA A 149 1.10 24.33 -8.99
C ALA A 149 2.07 23.17 -9.34
N LEU A 150 2.96 23.36 -10.33
CA LEU A 150 4.02 22.41 -10.62
C LEU A 150 5.00 22.26 -9.45
N ILE A 151 5.45 23.37 -8.86
CA ILE A 151 6.38 23.33 -7.73
C ILE A 151 5.74 22.60 -6.53
N LEU A 152 4.43 22.78 -6.30
CA LEU A 152 3.70 22.10 -5.23
C LEU A 152 3.54 20.59 -5.46
N THR A 153 3.38 20.15 -6.70
CA THR A 153 3.04 18.76 -7.03
C THR A 153 4.23 17.90 -7.48
N MET A 154 5.27 18.52 -8.06
CA MET A 154 6.44 17.84 -8.65
C MET A 154 7.21 16.94 -7.66
N PRO A 155 7.48 17.36 -6.40
CA PRO A 155 8.19 16.50 -5.45
C PRO A 155 7.43 15.20 -5.17
N THR A 156 6.10 15.29 -5.05
CA THR A 156 5.24 14.14 -4.78
C THR A 156 5.19 13.20 -5.98
N TRP A 157 5.06 13.73 -7.20
CA TRP A 157 5.14 12.93 -8.44
C TRP A 157 6.47 12.20 -8.56
N PHE A 158 7.59 12.87 -8.31
CA PHE A 158 8.92 12.26 -8.41
C PHE A 158 9.12 11.11 -7.40
N PHE A 159 8.71 11.32 -6.15
CA PHE A 159 8.85 10.31 -5.10
C PHE A 159 7.95 9.10 -5.36
N ILE A 160 6.68 9.34 -5.71
CA ILE A 160 5.72 8.26 -5.93
C ILE A 160 6.12 7.42 -7.14
N THR A 161 6.38 8.05 -8.29
CA THR A 161 6.71 7.32 -9.51
C THR A 161 8.02 6.53 -9.38
N SER A 162 9.02 7.08 -8.69
CA SER A 162 10.30 6.40 -8.46
C SER A 162 10.14 5.14 -7.61
N ILE A 163 9.42 5.23 -6.49
CA ILE A 163 9.21 4.08 -5.60
C ILE A 163 8.26 3.07 -6.25
N MET A 164 7.19 3.52 -6.90
CA MET A 164 6.27 2.65 -7.62
C MET A 164 6.99 1.86 -8.72
N ALA A 165 7.80 2.51 -9.55
CA ALA A 165 8.57 1.84 -10.60
C ALA A 165 9.57 0.82 -10.01
N LEU A 166 10.21 1.16 -8.89
CA LEU A 166 11.10 0.26 -8.17
C LEU A 166 10.35 -0.97 -7.66
N LEU A 167 9.18 -0.80 -7.05
CA LEU A 167 8.35 -1.91 -6.54
C LEU A 167 7.82 -2.81 -7.67
N LEU A 168 7.33 -2.21 -8.77
CA LEU A 168 6.85 -2.95 -9.93
C LEU A 168 7.96 -3.78 -10.61
N LEU A 169 9.16 -3.23 -10.74
CA LEU A 169 10.30 -3.96 -11.31
C LEU A 169 10.68 -5.19 -10.46
N ILE A 170 10.54 -5.09 -9.13
CA ILE A 170 10.82 -6.23 -8.24
C ILE A 170 9.73 -7.27 -8.34
N LEU A 171 8.47 -6.87 -8.50
CA LEU A 171 7.35 -7.79 -8.66
C LEU A 171 7.54 -8.73 -9.87
N LEU A 172 8.28 -8.30 -10.89
CA LEU A 172 8.68 -9.12 -12.04
C LEU A 172 9.79 -10.14 -11.74
N THR A 173 10.58 -9.94 -10.68
CA THR A 173 11.71 -10.81 -10.31
C THR A 173 11.28 -12.24 -9.91
N PRO A 174 10.26 -12.48 -9.07
CA PRO A 174 9.78 -13.83 -8.78
C PRO A 174 9.11 -14.50 -9.99
N LEU A 175 8.44 -13.74 -10.86
CA LEU A 175 7.92 -14.25 -12.15
C LEU A 175 9.05 -14.80 -13.02
N TYR A 176 10.16 -14.06 -13.14
CA TYR A 176 11.37 -14.54 -13.82
C TYR A 176 11.90 -15.85 -13.22
N MET A 177 11.87 -15.99 -11.89
CA MET A 177 12.28 -17.22 -11.19
C MET A 177 11.33 -18.39 -11.45
N MET A 178 10.02 -18.16 -11.49
CA MET A 178 9.05 -19.18 -11.86
C MET A 178 9.26 -19.67 -13.29
N VAL A 179 9.48 -18.75 -14.23
CA VAL A 179 9.82 -19.09 -15.62
C VAL A 179 11.07 -19.96 -15.65
N LEU A 180 12.15 -19.60 -14.93
CA LEU A 180 13.35 -20.44 -14.85
C LEU A 180 13.11 -21.83 -14.23
N LEU A 181 12.18 -21.95 -13.27
CA LEU A 181 11.80 -23.23 -12.67
C LEU A 181 11.05 -24.11 -13.68
N VAL A 182 10.18 -23.51 -14.50
CA VAL A 182 9.48 -24.19 -15.61
C VAL A 182 10.45 -24.56 -16.74
N LEU A 183 11.52 -23.79 -16.97
CA LEU A 183 12.57 -24.14 -17.94
C LEU A 183 13.57 -25.20 -17.42
N LYS A 184 13.56 -25.51 -16.13
CA LYS A 184 14.42 -26.56 -15.53
C LYS A 184 14.27 -27.94 -16.18
N PRO A 185 13.06 -28.47 -16.47
CA PRO A 185 12.90 -29.73 -17.21
C PRO A 185 13.47 -29.70 -18.64
N PHE A 186 13.67 -28.53 -19.24
CA PHE A 186 14.17 -28.37 -20.61
C PHE A 186 15.70 -28.22 -20.71
N GLY A 187 16.44 -28.37 -19.60
CA GLY A 187 17.90 -28.51 -19.64
C GLY A 187 18.70 -27.23 -19.90
N VAL A 188 18.09 -26.04 -19.83
CA VAL A 188 18.77 -24.74 -20.03
C VAL A 188 19.56 -24.36 -18.77
N LYS A 189 20.78 -24.89 -18.63
CA LYS A 189 21.65 -24.66 -17.46
C LYS A 189 22.36 -23.29 -17.44
N ARG A 190 22.32 -22.51 -18.52
CA ARG A 190 23.25 -21.39 -18.77
C ARG A 190 22.81 -20.02 -18.23
N ILE A 191 21.56 -19.87 -17.80
CA ILE A 191 21.00 -18.59 -17.29
C ILE A 191 20.90 -18.59 -15.75
N TRP A 192 21.56 -19.55 -15.10
CA TRP A 192 21.51 -19.73 -13.65
C TRP A 192 22.42 -18.72 -12.93
N HIS A 193 21.88 -18.16 -11.85
CA HIS A 193 22.26 -16.93 -11.12
C HIS A 193 23.75 -16.68 -10.82
N PRO A 194 24.12 -15.42 -10.52
CA PRO A 194 25.41 -15.11 -9.90
C PRO A 194 25.61 -15.94 -8.61
N PRO A 195 26.80 -16.53 -8.39
CA PRO A 195 27.08 -17.58 -7.40
C PRO A 195 27.01 -17.15 -5.92
N GLU A 196 26.50 -15.95 -5.62
CA GLU A 196 26.60 -15.33 -4.30
C GLU A 196 25.44 -15.69 -3.34
N TYR A 197 24.34 -16.30 -3.83
CA TYR A 197 23.18 -16.62 -2.99
C TYR A 197 23.16 -18.10 -2.54
N ARG A 198 23.34 -18.34 -1.23
CA ARG A 198 23.29 -19.69 -0.63
C ARG A 198 21.88 -20.28 -0.56
N PHE A 199 20.86 -19.45 -0.32
CA PHE A 199 19.47 -19.86 -0.14
C PHE A 199 18.55 -19.10 -1.10
N VAL A 200 18.58 -19.48 -2.38
CA VAL A 200 17.93 -18.70 -3.45
C VAL A 200 16.40 -18.71 -3.31
N LEU A 201 15.78 -19.89 -3.26
CA LEU A 201 14.32 -20.03 -3.23
C LEU A 201 13.67 -19.34 -2.02
N THR A 202 14.16 -19.61 -0.81
CA THR A 202 13.58 -19.04 0.41
C THR A 202 13.74 -17.52 0.47
N THR A 203 14.89 -17.00 0.04
CA THR A 203 15.10 -15.54 -0.04
C THR A 203 14.14 -14.91 -1.06
N THR A 204 13.90 -15.56 -2.19
CA THR A 204 12.95 -15.07 -3.20
C THR A 204 11.51 -15.04 -2.68
N PHE A 205 11.06 -16.07 -1.95
CA PHE A 205 9.73 -16.08 -1.33
C PHE A 205 9.56 -14.98 -0.28
N ILE A 206 10.52 -14.86 0.65
CA ILE A 206 10.50 -13.81 1.68
C ILE A 206 10.48 -12.42 1.04
N ARG A 207 11.29 -12.23 -0.01
CA ARG A 207 11.30 -10.99 -0.78
C ARG A 207 9.97 -10.70 -1.44
N PHE A 208 9.33 -11.69 -2.05
CA PHE A 208 8.04 -11.50 -2.69
C PHE A 208 6.98 -11.05 -1.67
N ILE A 209 6.91 -11.71 -0.52
CA ILE A 209 6.01 -11.31 0.58
C ILE A 209 6.27 -9.86 0.99
N TRP A 210 7.53 -9.50 1.26
CA TRP A 210 7.88 -8.11 1.63
C TRP A 210 7.60 -7.10 0.52
N THR A 211 7.75 -7.48 -0.75
CA THR A 211 7.47 -6.60 -1.89
C THR A 211 5.97 -6.33 -2.00
N VAL A 212 5.13 -7.35 -1.80
CA VAL A 212 3.67 -7.18 -1.79
C VAL A 212 3.23 -6.34 -0.59
N LEU A 213 3.74 -6.62 0.60
CA LEU A 213 3.43 -5.81 1.80
C LEU A 213 3.84 -4.34 1.62
N LEU A 214 5.05 -4.09 1.10
CA LEU A 214 5.51 -2.73 0.80
C LEU A 214 4.68 -2.07 -0.30
N LEU A 215 4.19 -2.81 -1.29
CA LEU A 215 3.32 -2.29 -2.34
C LEU A 215 1.98 -1.84 -1.76
N VAL A 216 1.37 -2.63 -0.87
CA VAL A 216 0.12 -2.26 -0.19
C VAL A 216 0.34 -1.03 0.68
N GLU A 217 1.37 -1.01 1.52
CA GLU A 217 1.70 0.12 2.39
C GLU A 217 2.00 1.40 1.59
N PHE A 218 2.79 1.26 0.53
CA PHE A 218 3.07 2.37 -0.37
C PHE A 218 1.82 2.87 -1.10
N SER A 219 0.91 1.96 -1.48
CA SER A 219 -0.37 2.34 -2.10
C SER A 219 -1.23 3.15 -1.12
N LEU A 220 -1.33 2.72 0.14
CA LEU A 220 -2.01 3.48 1.20
C LEU A 220 -1.38 4.86 1.42
N LEU A 221 -0.05 4.95 1.44
CA LEU A 221 0.66 6.22 1.60
C LEU A 221 0.47 7.14 0.38
N SER A 222 0.46 6.56 -0.83
CA SER A 222 0.20 7.30 -2.06
C SER A 222 -1.24 7.80 -2.15
N ALA A 223 -2.20 7.05 -1.59
CA ALA A 223 -3.57 7.47 -1.41
C ALA A 223 -3.63 8.65 -0.42
N GLN A 224 -2.96 8.58 0.73
CA GLN A 224 -2.87 9.72 1.66
C GLN A 224 -2.30 11.00 1.02
N ALA A 225 -1.40 10.86 0.04
CA ALA A 225 -0.81 11.98 -0.69
C ALA A 225 -1.71 12.56 -1.81
N GLY A 226 -2.89 11.98 -2.07
CA GLY A 226 -3.91 12.57 -2.95
C GLY A 226 -3.65 12.49 -4.45
N LEU A 227 -2.73 11.63 -4.89
CA LEU A 227 -2.34 11.53 -6.31
C LEU A 227 -2.82 10.28 -7.04
N MET A 228 -3.23 9.24 -6.32
CA MET A 228 -3.55 7.92 -6.89
C MET A 228 -5.05 7.63 -6.99
N TRP A 229 -5.89 8.64 -6.81
CA TRP A 229 -7.33 8.47 -6.73
C TRP A 229 -8.01 9.79 -7.09
N GLU A 230 -8.35 9.91 -8.37
CA GLU A 230 -9.55 10.62 -8.75
C GLU A 230 -10.73 9.99 -8.00
N ASP A 231 -11.63 10.84 -7.51
CA ASP A 231 -12.78 10.44 -6.72
C ASP A 231 -13.55 9.30 -7.44
N GLU A 232 -13.56 8.12 -6.81
CA GLU A 232 -14.31 6.92 -7.20
C GLU A 232 -15.81 7.22 -7.45
N GLU A 233 -16.30 8.34 -6.93
CA GLU A 233 -17.65 8.87 -7.12
C GLU A 233 -17.94 9.30 -8.57
N GLN A 234 -16.94 9.80 -9.33
CA GLN A 234 -17.14 10.15 -10.74
C GLN A 234 -17.17 8.91 -11.65
N VAL A 235 -16.24 7.96 -11.47
CA VAL A 235 -16.18 6.74 -12.30
C VAL A 235 -17.36 5.80 -12.01
N ALA A 236 -17.79 5.70 -10.74
CA ALA A 236 -18.98 4.93 -10.39
C ALA A 236 -20.27 5.56 -10.94
N SER A 237 -20.38 6.90 -10.99
CA SER A 237 -21.54 7.57 -11.60
C SER A 237 -21.61 7.37 -13.11
N GLU A 238 -20.47 7.35 -13.81
CA GLU A 238 -20.41 7.07 -15.24
C GLU A 238 -20.74 5.61 -15.55
N MET A 239 -20.21 4.64 -14.77
CA MET A 239 -20.57 3.22 -14.95
C MET A 239 -22.01 2.90 -14.52
N ALA A 240 -22.52 3.53 -13.46
CA ALA A 240 -23.91 3.37 -13.03
C ALA A 240 -24.89 3.91 -14.08
N SER A 241 -24.55 4.99 -14.78
CA SER A 241 -25.37 5.51 -15.89
C SER A 241 -25.47 4.53 -17.06
N VAL A 242 -24.41 3.77 -17.35
CA VAL A 242 -24.38 2.72 -18.37
C VAL A 242 -25.18 1.49 -17.92
N GLN A 243 -25.12 1.13 -16.64
CA GLN A 243 -25.88 0.02 -16.07
C GLN A 243 -27.39 0.31 -16.01
N PHE A 244 -27.77 1.54 -15.62
CA PHE A 244 -29.16 1.99 -15.57
C PHE A 244 -29.79 2.06 -16.97
N ALA A 245 -28.98 2.44 -17.98
CA ALA A 245 -29.38 2.37 -19.39
C ALA A 245 -29.56 0.91 -19.86
N GLY A 246 -28.69 -0.01 -19.41
CA GLY A 246 -28.79 -1.45 -19.68
C GLY A 246 -30.06 -2.08 -19.11
N ASP A 247 -30.37 -1.84 -17.84
CA ASP A 247 -31.57 -2.38 -17.18
C ASP A 247 -32.88 -1.80 -17.77
N ALA A 248 -32.88 -0.51 -18.16
CA ALA A 248 -34.01 0.09 -18.84
C ALA A 248 -34.25 -0.52 -20.24
N LEU A 249 -33.18 -0.93 -20.93
CA LEU A 249 -33.24 -1.54 -22.26
C LEU A 249 -33.67 -3.02 -22.18
N VAL A 250 -33.18 -3.76 -21.19
CA VAL A 250 -33.62 -5.13 -20.87
C VAL A 250 -35.10 -5.15 -20.47
N LYS A 251 -35.55 -4.17 -19.67
CA LYS A 251 -36.97 -4.04 -19.29
C LYS A 251 -37.87 -3.77 -20.50
N LYS A 252 -37.45 -2.89 -21.41
CA LYS A 252 -38.19 -2.63 -22.66
C LYS A 252 -38.23 -3.85 -23.58
N ILE A 253 -37.14 -4.63 -23.68
CA ILE A 253 -37.10 -5.88 -24.44
C ILE A 253 -38.03 -6.94 -23.82
N ALA A 254 -38.04 -7.07 -22.49
CA ALA A 254 -38.92 -8.00 -21.79
C ALA A 254 -40.41 -7.64 -21.92
N GLU A 255 -40.74 -6.35 -21.96
CA GLU A 255 -42.10 -5.86 -22.21
C GLU A 255 -42.54 -6.11 -23.66
N GLN A 256 -41.64 -5.96 -24.64
CA GLN A 256 -41.93 -6.31 -26.05
C GLN A 256 -42.13 -7.82 -26.26
N GLN A 257 -41.36 -8.67 -25.57
CA GLN A 257 -41.54 -10.12 -25.63
C GLN A 257 -42.84 -10.60 -24.96
N LYS A 258 -43.30 -9.91 -23.91
CA LYS A 258 -44.60 -10.20 -23.28
C LYS A 258 -45.77 -9.80 -24.18
N ALA A 259 -45.62 -8.75 -24.99
CA ALA A 259 -46.63 -8.35 -25.97
C ALA A 259 -46.74 -9.31 -27.16
N GLN A 260 -45.65 -10.02 -27.52
CA GLN A 260 -45.66 -11.03 -28.59
C GLN A 260 -46.12 -12.43 -28.17
N LYS A 261 -46.16 -12.73 -26.86
CA LYS A 261 -46.55 -14.07 -26.34
C LYS A 261 -48.05 -14.21 -26.06
N ALA A 262 -48.86 -13.21 -26.41
CA ALA A 262 -50.30 -13.21 -26.20
C ALA A 262 -51.13 -13.65 -27.42
N ASP A 263 -50.49 -14.06 -28.52
CA ASP A 263 -51.19 -14.54 -29.72
C ASP A 263 -50.45 -15.75 -30.32
N GLY A 264 -51.07 -16.93 -30.27
CA GLY A 264 -50.59 -18.15 -30.93
C GLY A 264 -50.70 -19.44 -30.12
N ASP A 265 -51.79 -20.17 -30.35
CA ASP A 265 -52.19 -21.47 -29.79
C ASP A 265 -51.70 -22.68 -30.66
N VAL A 266 -51.59 -23.86 -30.02
CA VAL A 266 -51.53 -25.26 -30.55
C VAL A 266 -50.28 -25.79 -31.31
N LEU A 267 -49.50 -26.72 -30.72
CA LEU A 267 -49.51 -28.20 -30.96
C LEU A 267 -48.22 -28.94 -30.51
N SER A 268 -48.45 -30.15 -29.96
CA SER A 268 -47.62 -31.32 -29.57
C SER A 268 -46.13 -31.50 -29.91
N ASP A 269 -45.43 -31.97 -28.86
CA ASP A 269 -44.72 -33.26 -28.68
C ASP A 269 -43.40 -33.60 -29.42
N GLU A 270 -42.62 -34.41 -28.69
CA GLU A 270 -41.39 -35.16 -29.00
C GLU A 270 -40.02 -34.43 -28.94
N GLY A 271 -39.16 -34.95 -28.06
CA GLY A 271 -37.77 -35.25 -28.44
C GLY A 271 -36.61 -34.67 -27.61
N ALA A 272 -36.16 -35.48 -26.64
CA ALA A 272 -34.75 -35.79 -26.33
C ALA A 272 -33.84 -34.81 -25.52
N GLU A 273 -33.47 -35.35 -24.34
CA GLU A 273 -32.13 -35.39 -23.69
C GLU A 273 -31.62 -34.26 -22.76
N LEU A 274 -31.77 -34.55 -21.45
CA LEU A 274 -30.86 -34.50 -20.25
C LEU A 274 -29.57 -33.63 -20.24
N PRO A 275 -28.96 -33.31 -19.06
CA PRO A 275 -29.45 -33.40 -17.68
C PRO A 275 -29.27 -32.11 -16.84
N GLY A 276 -30.17 -31.93 -15.86
CA GLY A 276 -29.84 -31.25 -14.61
C GLY A 276 -29.23 -32.20 -13.59
N LEU A 277 -28.70 -31.67 -12.49
CA LEU A 277 -28.77 -32.36 -11.20
C LEU A 277 -28.67 -31.37 -10.02
N THR A 278 -29.83 -30.96 -9.53
CA THR A 278 -30.03 -30.55 -8.14
C THR A 278 -30.00 -31.81 -7.27
N VAL A 279 -29.05 -31.92 -6.34
CA VAL A 279 -29.08 -32.95 -5.30
C VAL A 279 -29.83 -32.39 -4.09
N LYS A 280 -31.03 -32.92 -3.86
CA LYS A 280 -31.71 -32.89 -2.57
C LYS A 280 -31.01 -33.86 -1.63
N LEU A 281 -30.67 -33.43 -0.42
CA LEU A 281 -30.35 -34.35 0.67
C LEU A 281 -31.66 -34.97 1.18
N GLY A 282 -31.78 -36.29 1.03
CA GLY A 282 -32.76 -37.10 1.73
C GLY A 282 -32.14 -37.67 3.00
N ASP A 283 -32.93 -37.63 4.06
CA ASP A 283 -32.76 -38.39 5.29
C ASP A 283 -33.17 -39.84 5.04
N GLU A 284 -32.37 -40.81 5.48
CA GLU A 284 -32.83 -41.99 6.22
C GLU A 284 -31.64 -42.81 6.78
N THR A 285 -31.68 -42.90 8.11
CA THR A 285 -31.13 -43.86 9.07
C THR A 285 -30.57 -45.22 8.61
N GLY A 286 -29.47 -45.63 9.26
CA GLY A 286 -29.21 -47.02 9.65
C GLY A 286 -27.78 -47.54 9.43
N ASP A 287 -26.87 -47.33 10.39
CA ASP A 287 -26.03 -48.39 11.00
C ASP A 287 -25.00 -47.78 11.98
N GLU A 288 -25.22 -48.07 13.26
CA GLU A 288 -24.37 -47.67 14.39
C GLU A 288 -23.16 -48.61 14.51
N ALA A 289 -21.97 -48.14 14.12
CA ALA A 289 -20.68 -48.51 14.77
C ALA A 289 -19.45 -47.85 14.11
N SER A 290 -19.42 -46.51 13.94
CA SER A 290 -18.14 -45.79 13.68
C SER A 290 -18.18 -44.27 13.93
N ASN A 291 -19.23 -43.71 14.55
CA ASN A 291 -19.52 -42.27 14.51
C ASN A 291 -18.98 -41.42 15.68
N ALA A 292 -18.07 -41.91 16.51
CA ALA A 292 -17.49 -41.07 17.58
C ALA A 292 -16.24 -40.28 17.12
N GLU A 293 -15.40 -40.84 16.24
CA GLU A 293 -14.18 -40.18 15.77
C GLU A 293 -14.43 -39.18 14.62
N ASN A 294 -15.40 -39.46 13.75
CA ASN A 294 -15.67 -38.62 12.57
C ASN A 294 -16.42 -37.32 12.91
N ASN A 295 -17.24 -37.31 13.97
CA ASN A 295 -17.96 -36.11 14.42
C ASN A 295 -17.05 -35.10 15.12
N VAL A 296 -15.99 -35.56 15.80
CA VAL A 296 -14.98 -34.69 16.43
C VAL A 296 -14.10 -34.02 15.38
N ALA A 297 -13.72 -34.74 14.31
CA ALA A 297 -12.94 -34.18 13.22
C ALA A 297 -13.74 -33.15 12.37
N LEU A 298 -15.05 -33.37 12.21
CA LEU A 298 -15.92 -32.44 11.49
C LEU A 298 -16.22 -31.17 12.30
N ASP A 299 -16.41 -31.29 13.61
CA ASP A 299 -16.58 -30.13 14.52
C ASP A 299 -15.28 -29.30 14.64
N ASP A 300 -14.12 -29.94 14.65
CA ASP A 300 -12.82 -29.25 14.69
C ASP A 300 -12.52 -28.53 13.36
N ALA A 301 -12.85 -29.17 12.23
CA ALA A 301 -12.78 -28.53 10.92
C ALA A 301 -13.76 -27.34 10.80
N THR A 302 -14.99 -27.47 11.32
CA THR A 302 -16.01 -26.41 11.28
C THR A 302 -15.63 -25.23 12.19
N LYS A 303 -15.06 -25.49 13.37
CA LYS A 303 -14.48 -24.43 14.22
C LYS A 303 -13.32 -23.72 13.54
N THR A 304 -12.39 -24.47 12.95
CA THR A 304 -11.25 -23.90 12.22
C THR A 304 -11.71 -23.03 11.04
N ILE A 305 -12.73 -23.46 10.30
CA ILE A 305 -13.31 -22.67 9.19
C ILE A 305 -13.96 -21.39 9.70
N ASN A 306 -14.70 -21.45 10.81
CA ASN A 306 -15.32 -20.27 11.41
C ASN A 306 -14.28 -19.29 11.97
N ASP A 307 -13.20 -19.78 12.59
CA ASP A 307 -12.10 -18.95 13.07
C ASP A 307 -11.37 -18.25 11.91
N ILE A 308 -11.16 -18.93 10.78
CA ILE A 308 -10.61 -18.33 9.55
C ILE A 308 -11.56 -17.28 8.97
N ASN A 309 -12.86 -17.56 8.92
CA ASN A 309 -13.86 -16.62 8.41
C ASN A 309 -13.95 -15.35 9.26
N ASN A 310 -13.90 -15.50 10.59
CA ASN A 310 -13.88 -14.37 11.52
C ASN A 310 -12.58 -13.55 11.37
N ALA A 311 -11.42 -14.21 11.28
CA ALA A 311 -10.14 -13.53 11.07
C ALA A 311 -10.08 -12.78 9.74
N ASN A 312 -10.69 -13.32 8.68
CA ASN A 312 -10.79 -12.62 7.39
C ASN A 312 -11.69 -11.38 7.48
N ALA A 313 -12.79 -11.44 8.24
CA ALA A 313 -13.68 -10.30 8.44
C ALA A 313 -12.97 -9.17 9.21
N ASP A 314 -12.22 -9.50 10.26
CA ASP A 314 -11.44 -8.53 11.04
C ASP A 314 -10.39 -7.80 10.17
N ILE A 315 -9.69 -8.54 9.29
CA ILE A 315 -8.69 -7.98 8.37
C ILE A 315 -9.34 -7.04 7.34
N GLU A 316 -10.48 -7.44 6.78
CA GLU A 316 -11.22 -6.63 5.81
C GLU A 316 -11.70 -5.32 6.44
N GLU A 317 -12.23 -5.37 7.67
CA GLU A 317 -12.64 -4.17 8.41
C GLU A 317 -11.46 -3.24 8.71
N GLU A 318 -10.32 -3.77 9.13
CA GLU A 318 -9.10 -2.98 9.40
C GLU A 318 -8.58 -2.32 8.12
N PHE A 319 -8.58 -3.05 6.99
CA PHE A 319 -8.18 -2.53 5.69
C PHE A 319 -9.11 -1.39 5.23
N GLU A 320 -10.42 -1.60 5.29
CA GLU A 320 -11.43 -0.58 4.94
C GLU A 320 -11.31 0.69 5.79
N GLN A 321 -11.04 0.54 7.09
CA GLN A 321 -10.78 1.67 7.97
C GLN A 321 -9.51 2.43 7.56
N ALA A 322 -8.41 1.72 7.26
CA ALA A 322 -7.17 2.32 6.80
C ALA A 322 -7.36 3.11 5.49
N TRP A 323 -8.19 2.60 4.57
CA TRP A 323 -8.54 3.32 3.33
C TRP A 323 -9.40 4.55 3.57
N LYS A 324 -10.39 4.48 4.46
CA LYS A 324 -11.21 5.64 4.85
C LYS A 324 -10.35 6.73 5.49
N ASP A 325 -9.43 6.36 6.37
CA ASP A 325 -8.49 7.28 6.98
C ASP A 325 -7.52 7.89 5.97
N ALA A 326 -7.01 7.05 5.06
CA ALA A 326 -6.23 7.53 3.91
C ALA A 326 -7.04 8.55 3.09
N LYS A 327 -8.35 8.31 2.98
CA LYS A 327 -9.26 9.15 2.24
C LYS A 327 -9.44 10.54 2.84
N VAL A 328 -9.69 10.58 4.14
CA VAL A 328 -9.78 11.85 4.87
C VAL A 328 -8.48 12.66 4.77
N ARG A 329 -7.32 11.98 4.91
CA ARG A 329 -6.01 12.64 4.86
C ARG A 329 -5.69 13.26 3.51
N SER A 330 -6.01 12.58 2.41
CA SER A 330 -5.75 13.19 1.10
C SER A 330 -6.63 14.39 0.84
N LYS A 331 -7.90 14.36 1.26
CA LYS A 331 -8.80 15.50 1.08
C LYS A 331 -8.22 16.70 1.80
N ALA A 332 -7.67 16.49 3.00
CA ALA A 332 -6.97 17.54 3.74
C ALA A 332 -5.69 18.03 3.01
N PHE A 333 -4.90 17.12 2.44
CA PHE A 333 -3.69 17.47 1.68
C PHE A 333 -4.00 18.23 0.37
N LYS A 334 -4.92 17.72 -0.45
CA LYS A 334 -5.42 18.38 -1.66
C LYS A 334 -5.98 19.77 -1.33
N LYS A 335 -6.77 19.87 -0.25
CA LYS A 335 -7.29 21.15 0.24
C LYS A 335 -6.19 22.11 0.69
N MET A 336 -5.13 21.62 1.32
CA MET A 336 -3.96 22.44 1.66
C MET A 336 -3.28 22.99 0.40
N GLN A 337 -3.07 22.15 -0.62
CA GLN A 337 -2.50 22.56 -1.90
C GLN A 337 -3.40 23.58 -2.61
N GLN A 338 -4.70 23.31 -2.67
CA GLN A 338 -5.68 24.21 -3.28
C GLN A 338 -5.75 25.56 -2.56
N ARG A 339 -5.71 25.59 -1.23
CA ARG A 339 -5.66 26.85 -0.46
C ARG A 339 -4.38 27.63 -0.73
N ALA A 340 -3.23 26.95 -0.77
CA ALA A 340 -1.97 27.60 -1.08
C ALA A 340 -1.97 28.18 -2.50
N LEU A 341 -2.50 27.44 -3.47
CA LEU A 341 -2.63 27.89 -4.86
C LEU A 341 -3.65 29.03 -5.00
N ALA A 342 -4.79 28.96 -4.31
CA ALA A 342 -5.80 30.02 -4.33
C ALA A 342 -5.27 31.33 -3.74
N ASP A 343 -4.54 31.24 -2.62
CA ASP A 343 -3.86 32.39 -2.02
C ASP A 343 -2.78 32.95 -2.96
N PHE A 344 -2.03 32.08 -3.63
CA PHE A 344 -1.04 32.49 -4.61
C PHE A 344 -1.69 33.24 -5.79
N ILE A 345 -2.77 32.69 -6.36
CA ILE A 345 -3.53 33.33 -7.44
C ILE A 345 -3.99 34.72 -6.99
N TYR A 346 -4.60 34.82 -5.81
CA TYR A 346 -5.08 36.12 -5.32
C TYR A 346 -3.94 37.11 -5.07
N VAL A 347 -2.85 36.70 -4.43
CA VAL A 347 -1.81 37.63 -3.97
C VAL A 347 -0.81 38.00 -5.08
N PHE A 348 -0.43 37.03 -5.92
CA PHE A 348 0.71 37.16 -6.85
C PHE A 348 0.32 37.17 -8.33
N GLU A 349 -0.77 36.50 -8.73
CA GLU A 349 -1.24 36.52 -10.12
C GLU A 349 -2.24 37.66 -10.36
N ALA A 350 -3.15 37.87 -9.41
CA ALA A 350 -4.25 38.81 -9.58
C ALA A 350 -3.85 40.25 -9.23
N ASP A 351 -4.22 41.16 -10.13
CA ASP A 351 -3.96 42.57 -10.00
C ASP A 351 -4.99 43.26 -9.09
N SER A 352 -4.51 44.23 -8.32
CA SER A 352 -5.36 45.09 -7.48
C SER A 352 -6.04 46.21 -8.26
N ARG A 353 -5.62 46.46 -9.51
CA ARG A 353 -6.12 47.52 -10.38
C ARG A 353 -6.35 46.94 -11.76
N SER A 354 -7.53 47.16 -12.34
CA SER A 354 -7.86 46.73 -13.69
C SER A 354 -8.36 47.88 -14.55
N ARG A 355 -8.32 47.69 -15.87
CA ARG A 355 -8.95 48.61 -16.86
C ARG A 355 -10.47 48.45 -16.89
N CYS A 356 -10.97 47.29 -16.48
CA CYS A 356 -12.38 46.96 -16.35
C CYS A 356 -12.90 47.38 -14.97
N ALA A 357 -14.19 47.74 -14.87
CA ALA A 357 -14.87 47.98 -13.61
C ALA A 357 -15.01 46.68 -12.80
N HIS A 358 -14.57 46.69 -11.54
CA HIS A 358 -14.62 45.55 -10.62
C HIS A 358 -15.06 45.99 -9.21
N SER A 359 -15.44 45.05 -8.35
CA SER A 359 -15.96 45.36 -7.00
C SER A 359 -14.87 45.88 -6.07
N GLN A 360 -15.25 46.65 -5.04
CA GLN A 360 -14.30 47.10 -4.02
C GLN A 360 -13.68 45.90 -3.27
N ASP A 361 -12.39 45.98 -2.97
CA ASP A 361 -11.57 44.92 -2.34
C ASP A 361 -11.50 43.58 -3.10
N SER A 362 -11.85 43.57 -4.39
CA SER A 362 -11.60 42.44 -5.29
C SER A 362 -10.27 42.59 -6.04
N ARG A 363 -9.76 41.47 -6.55
CA ARG A 363 -8.63 41.44 -7.48
C ARG A 363 -9.05 40.84 -8.80
N VAL A 364 -8.32 41.18 -9.86
CA VAL A 364 -8.72 40.88 -11.23
C VAL A 364 -7.57 40.23 -11.99
N ILE A 365 -7.91 39.24 -12.83
CA ILE A 365 -7.02 38.68 -13.84
C ILE A 365 -7.68 38.92 -15.21
N GLU A 366 -6.97 39.57 -16.12
CA GLU A 366 -7.44 39.80 -17.48
C GLU A 366 -7.35 38.47 -18.27
N LEU A 367 -8.48 37.97 -18.79
CA LEU A 367 -8.50 36.74 -19.58
C LEU A 367 -8.39 37.04 -21.07
N ASN A 368 -9.15 38.03 -21.53
CA ASN A 368 -9.16 38.54 -22.89
C ASN A 368 -9.63 40.02 -22.89
N ASP A 369 -9.81 40.62 -24.08
CA ASP A 369 -10.21 42.03 -24.21
C ASP A 369 -11.63 42.34 -23.67
N TYR A 370 -12.47 41.32 -23.49
CA TYR A 370 -13.90 41.45 -23.17
C TYR A 370 -14.30 40.79 -21.85
N GLU A 371 -13.44 40.00 -21.23
CA GLU A 371 -13.72 39.19 -20.05
C GLU A 371 -12.53 39.21 -19.10
N PHE A 372 -12.86 39.27 -17.81
CA PHE A 372 -11.88 39.20 -16.73
C PHE A 372 -12.39 38.26 -15.65
N LEU A 373 -11.45 37.66 -14.93
CA LEU A 373 -11.71 36.86 -13.76
C LEU A 373 -11.62 37.77 -12.52
N GLU A 374 -12.75 37.98 -11.86
CA GLU A 374 -12.81 38.67 -10.58
C GLU A 374 -12.67 37.67 -9.44
N ILE A 375 -11.81 38.00 -8.48
CA ILE A 375 -11.53 37.18 -7.31
C ILE A 375 -11.85 37.99 -6.06
N THR A 376 -12.81 37.52 -5.29
CA THR A 376 -13.23 38.11 -4.01
C THR A 376 -12.93 37.16 -2.87
N ARG A 377 -12.56 37.69 -1.72
CA ARG A 377 -12.42 36.90 -0.49
C ARG A 377 -13.79 36.53 0.03
N ASP A 378 -14.04 35.24 0.16
CA ASP A 378 -15.26 34.72 0.75
C ASP A 378 -14.90 33.99 2.03
N LYS A 379 -15.38 34.52 3.17
CA LYS A 379 -15.16 33.94 4.49
C LYS A 379 -16.32 33.06 4.94
N SER A 380 -17.27 32.75 4.05
CA SER A 380 -18.35 31.81 4.35
C SER A 380 -17.78 30.45 4.76
N GLU A 381 -18.38 29.81 5.76
CA GLU A 381 -18.01 28.46 6.18
C GLU A 381 -18.24 27.41 5.07
N GLU A 382 -19.08 27.72 4.09
CA GLU A 382 -19.37 26.87 2.93
C GLU A 382 -18.24 26.89 1.87
N ASN A 383 -17.46 27.97 1.80
CA ASN A 383 -16.37 28.09 0.82
C ASN A 383 -15.05 27.63 1.44
N GLU A 384 -14.77 26.33 1.29
CA GLU A 384 -13.61 25.68 1.88
C GLU A 384 -12.24 26.25 1.41
N ILE A 385 -12.20 26.91 0.24
CA ILE A 385 -11.01 27.49 -0.40
C ILE A 385 -10.78 28.94 0.06
N GLY A 386 -11.84 29.66 0.47
CA GLY A 386 -11.78 31.02 1.00
C GLY A 386 -11.78 32.14 -0.06
N TYR A 387 -11.93 31.78 -1.33
CA TYR A 387 -11.93 32.68 -2.47
C TYR A 387 -13.06 32.31 -3.42
N LEU A 388 -13.69 33.33 -4.01
CA LEU A 388 -14.74 33.17 -5.00
C LEU A 388 -14.22 33.71 -6.34
N TYR A 389 -14.29 32.84 -7.35
CA TYR A 389 -13.83 33.11 -8.72
C TYR A 389 -15.04 33.34 -9.61
N GLN A 390 -15.13 34.50 -10.27
CA GLN A 390 -16.23 34.82 -11.17
C GLN A 390 -15.72 35.44 -12.47
N VAL A 391 -16.08 34.84 -13.60
CA VAL A 391 -15.82 35.44 -14.91
C VAL A 391 -16.88 36.51 -15.19
N LYS A 392 -16.45 37.73 -15.50
CA LYS A 392 -17.33 38.86 -15.82
C LYS A 392 -16.88 39.56 -17.09
N ALA A 393 -17.86 40.13 -17.80
CA ALA A 393 -17.58 40.96 -18.97
C ALA A 393 -16.92 42.30 -18.57
N CYS A 394 -15.85 42.67 -19.28
CA CYS A 394 -15.11 43.90 -19.07
C CYS A 394 -15.95 45.12 -19.47
N LYS A 395 -16.25 45.97 -18.49
CA LYS A 395 -16.80 47.32 -18.72
C LYS A 395 -15.68 48.32 -18.49
N SER A 396 -15.14 48.91 -19.55
CA SER A 396 -14.07 49.92 -19.46
C SER A 396 -14.52 51.26 -20.01
N ALA A 397 -13.92 52.35 -19.55
CA ALA A 397 -14.22 53.69 -20.07
C ALA A 397 -13.88 53.87 -21.57
N ALA A 398 -13.05 52.98 -22.14
CA ALA A 398 -12.65 53.00 -23.55
C ALA A 398 -13.60 52.18 -24.44
N ILE A 399 -14.18 51.11 -23.91
CA ILE A 399 -15.17 50.27 -24.59
C ILE A 399 -16.54 50.77 -24.12
N GLY A 400 -16.99 51.89 -24.66
CA GLY A 400 -18.26 52.52 -24.28
C GLY A 400 -19.44 51.59 -24.56
N LEU A 401 -20.04 51.05 -23.49
CA LEU A 401 -21.41 50.56 -23.44
C LEU A 401 -22.10 51.12 -22.19
#